data_AF-A0A3B8JXT1-F1
#
_entry.id   AF-A0A3B8JXT1-F1
#
_cell.length_a   1.000
_cell.length_b   1.000
_cell.length_c   1.000
_cell.angle_alpha   90.00
_cell.angle_beta   90.00
_cell.angle_gamma   90.00
#
_symmetry.space_group_name_H-M   'P 1'
#
loop_
_entity.id
_entity.type
_entity.pdbx_description
1 polymer ?
#
loop_
_entity_poly.entity_id
_entity_poly.type
_entity_poly.pdbx_seq_one_letter_code
_entity_poly.pdbx_strand_id
1 'polypeptide(L)'
;MLEQQRYQIRCPGLPLAVYREVAAHLRQVEGVEAGLLAQTSQQFDYNQSQVGGLWIQYGDTVEAGSRERVSQILAYYQNRYGAWEEETAPVVQPNLEGK
;
A
#
# COMPACT_ATOMS: atom_id res chain seq x y z
N MET A 1 -15.68 -13.83 -12.39
CA MET A 1 -14.92 -13.55 -11.16
C MET A 1 -14.33 -12.17 -11.40
N LEU A 2 -14.90 -11.11 -10.81
CA LEU A 2 -14.42 -9.75 -11.04
C LEU A 2 -13.12 -9.57 -10.25
N GLU A 3 -12.12 -8.92 -10.87
CA GLU A 3 -10.76 -8.87 -10.34
C GLU A 3 -10.67 -7.86 -9.19
N GLN A 4 -10.30 -8.34 -8.00
CA GLN A 4 -9.93 -7.50 -6.86
C GLN A 4 -8.70 -6.68 -7.24
N GLN A 5 -8.85 -5.37 -7.40
CA GLN A 5 -7.76 -4.49 -7.80
C GLN A 5 -6.88 -4.18 -6.57
N ARG A 6 -5.84 -4.99 -6.38
CA ARG A 6 -4.79 -4.73 -5.39
C ARG A 6 -3.60 -4.05 -6.04
N TYR A 7 -3.07 -3.03 -5.37
CA TYR A 7 -1.85 -2.34 -5.80
C TYR A 7 -0.97 -2.01 -4.58
N GLN A 8 0.29 -1.71 -4.86
CA GLN A 8 1.32 -1.49 -3.86
C GLN A 8 1.93 -0.11 -4.06
N ILE A 9 2.14 0.60 -2.95
CA ILE A 9 2.74 1.93 -2.95
C ILE A 9 3.74 2.04 -1.81
N ARG A 10 4.76 2.88 -1.99
CA ARG A 10 5.72 3.21 -0.95
C ARG A 10 6.06 4.69 -0.98
N CYS A 11 6.40 5.23 0.18
CA CYS A 11 6.98 6.55 0.36
C CYS A 11 8.23 6.35 1.24
N PRO A 12 9.45 6.35 0.67
CA PRO A 12 10.67 6.00 1.42
C PRO A 12 10.93 6.88 2.64
N GLY A 13 10.54 8.16 2.58
CA GLY A 13 10.68 9.11 3.69
C GLY A 13 9.65 8.97 4.81
N LEU A 14 8.69 8.05 4.68
CA LEU A 14 7.59 7.91 5.63
C LEU A 14 7.97 7.02 6.82
N PRO A 15 7.88 7.49 8.07
CA PRO A 15 8.18 6.67 9.25
C PRO A 15 7.19 5.51 9.44
N LEU A 16 7.63 4.43 10.11
CA LEU A 16 6.79 3.25 10.41
C LEU A 16 5.46 3.61 11.08
N ALA A 17 5.50 4.51 12.07
CA ALA A 17 4.30 4.92 12.79
C ALA A 17 3.28 5.58 11.86
N VAL A 18 3.76 6.39 10.91
CA VAL A 18 2.90 7.08 9.93
C VAL A 18 2.35 6.07 8.92
N TYR A 19 3.16 5.10 8.48
CA TYR A 19 2.65 3.97 7.68
C TYR A 19 1.49 3.23 8.35
N ARG A 20 1.58 2.97 9.66
CA ARG A 20 0.50 2.34 10.44
C ARG A 20 -0.74 3.23 10.51
N GLU A 21 -0.57 4.53 10.67
CA GLU A 21 -1.65 5.51 10.67
C GLU A 21 -2.37 5.56 9.32
N VAL A 22 -1.62 5.62 8.21
CA VAL A 22 -2.17 5.57 6.84
C VAL A 22 -3.01 4.31 6.66
N ALA A 23 -2.46 3.13 7.01
CA ALA A 23 -3.18 1.87 6.91
C ALA A 23 -4.47 1.86 7.76
N ALA A 24 -4.44 2.45 8.96
CA ALA A 24 -5.62 2.56 9.80
C ALA A 24 -6.70 3.45 9.18
N HIS A 25 -6.35 4.61 8.61
CA HIS A 25 -7.31 5.48 7.93
C HIS A 25 -7.89 4.84 6.67
N LEU A 26 -7.08 4.13 5.89
CA LEU A 26 -7.55 3.46 4.68
C LEU A 26 -8.57 2.36 5.01
N ARG A 27 -8.37 1.60 6.08
CA ARG A 27 -9.32 0.56 6.55
C ARG A 27 -10.64 1.10 7.07
N GLN A 28 -10.73 2.40 7.36
CA GLN A 28 -11.99 3.04 7.74
C GLN A 28 -12.86 3.37 6.53
N VAL A 29 -12.32 3.29 5.31
CA VAL A 29 -13.07 3.51 4.08
C VAL A 29 -13.79 2.23 3.70
N GLU A 30 -15.11 2.32 3.51
CA GLU A 30 -15.95 1.18 3.16
C GLU A 30 -15.52 0.55 1.82
N GLY A 31 -15.41 -0.78 1.81
CA GLY A 31 -14.96 -1.54 0.63
C GLY A 31 -13.45 -1.46 0.35
N VAL A 32 -12.64 -0.97 1.30
CA VAL A 32 -11.19 -0.84 1.17
C VAL A 32 -10.48 -1.69 2.22
N GLU A 33 -9.60 -2.56 1.76
CA GLU A 33 -8.62 -3.23 2.60
C GLU A 33 -7.24 -2.62 2.39
N ALA A 34 -6.43 -2.56 3.45
CA ALA A 34 -5.06 -2.09 3.36
C ALA A 34 -4.16 -2.76 4.39
N GLY A 35 -2.87 -2.80 4.12
CA GLY A 35 -1.89 -3.33 5.05
C GLY A 35 -0.47 -2.96 4.68
N LEU A 36 0.47 -3.40 5.52
CA LEU A 36 1.89 -3.08 5.37
C LEU A 36 2.58 -4.19 4.59
N LEU A 37 3.52 -3.81 3.73
CA LEU A 37 4.46 -4.74 3.11
C LEU A 37 5.65 -4.95 4.05
N ALA A 38 6.13 -6.20 4.13
CA ALA A 38 7.34 -6.50 4.87
C ALA A 38 8.53 -5.73 4.28
N GLN A 39 9.48 -5.33 5.12
CA GLN A 39 10.74 -4.77 4.65
C GLN A 39 11.60 -5.88 4.04
N THR A 40 12.09 -5.66 2.82
CA THR A 40 12.93 -6.61 2.07
C THR A 40 14.40 -6.19 2.02
N SER A 41 14.74 -4.98 2.48
CA SER A 41 16.12 -4.53 2.63
C SER A 41 16.88 -5.47 3.57
N GLN A 42 18.03 -5.97 3.09
CA GLN A 42 18.93 -6.81 3.88
C GLN A 42 19.85 -5.98 4.80
N GLN A 43 19.81 -4.65 4.70
CA GLN A 43 20.63 -3.74 5.48
C GLN A 43 19.75 -2.99 6.48
N PHE A 44 20.14 -3.02 7.76
CA PHE A 44 19.45 -2.23 8.78
C PHE A 44 19.94 -0.78 8.74
N ASP A 45 19.01 0.14 8.48
CA ASP A 45 19.25 1.58 8.52
C ASP A 45 18.17 2.23 9.37
N TYR A 46 18.57 2.96 10.40
CA TYR A 46 17.65 3.65 11.31
C TYR A 46 16.79 4.69 10.60
N ASN A 47 17.28 5.23 9.48
CA ASN A 47 16.57 6.23 8.69
C ASN A 47 15.64 5.61 7.64
N GLN A 48 15.69 4.29 7.46
CA GLN A 48 14.74 3.58 6.60
C GLN A 48 13.53 3.12 7.40
N SER A 49 12.36 3.15 6.77
CA SER A 49 11.17 2.57 7.37
C SER A 49 11.35 1.07 7.58
N GLN A 50 10.86 0.54 8.70
CA GLN A 50 10.90 -0.91 9.00
C GLN A 50 9.85 -1.71 8.21
N VAL A 51 9.19 -1.09 7.22
CA VAL A 51 8.25 -1.69 6.27
C VAL A 51 8.62 -1.30 4.85
N GLY A 52 8.31 -2.16 3.89
CA GLY A 52 8.58 -1.92 2.46
C GLY A 52 7.60 -0.95 1.80
N GLY A 53 6.41 -0.78 2.39
CA GLY A 53 5.35 0.05 1.83
C GLY A 53 3.96 -0.34 2.33
N LEU A 54 2.94 0.00 1.54
CA LEU A 54 1.53 -0.33 1.74
C LEU A 54 1.04 -1.16 0.56
N TRP A 55 0.10 -2.06 0.83
CA TRP A 55 -0.82 -2.55 -0.19
C TRP A 55 -2.22 -2.02 0.10
N ILE A 56 -2.96 -1.73 -0.97
CA ILE A 56 -4.34 -1.28 -0.93
C ILE A 56 -5.13 -2.18 -1.89
N GLN A 57 -6.28 -2.65 -1.44
CA GLN A 57 -7.15 -3.53 -2.22
C GLN A 57 -8.57 -2.98 -2.16
N TYR A 58 -9.14 -2.77 -3.34
CA TYR A 58 -10.54 -2.42 -3.50
C TYR A 58 -11.39 -3.69 -3.62
N GLY A 59 -12.51 -3.73 -2.90
CA GLY A 59 -13.54 -4.73 -3.14
C GLY A 59 -14.20 -4.57 -4.52
N ASP A 60 -14.82 -5.65 -5.00
CA ASP A 60 -15.43 -5.74 -6.34
C ASP A 60 -16.48 -4.66 -6.61
N THR A 61 -17.16 -4.19 -5.56
CA THR A 61 -18.26 -3.22 -5.62
C THR A 61 -17.92 -1.91 -4.93
N VAL A 62 -16.63 -1.55 -4.82
CA VAL A 62 -16.25 -0.30 -4.16
C VAL A 62 -16.88 0.90 -4.85
N GLU A 63 -17.51 1.76 -4.07
CA GLU A 63 -18.17 2.96 -4.58
C GLU A 63 -17.13 4.02 -5.00
N ALA A 64 -17.53 4.88 -5.95
CA ALA A 64 -16.67 5.97 -6.41
C ALA A 64 -16.24 6.91 -5.27
N GLY A 65 -17.13 7.16 -4.30
CA GLY A 65 -16.84 7.97 -3.11
C GLY A 65 -15.74 7.37 -2.24
N SER A 66 -15.69 6.05 -2.09
CA SER A 66 -14.61 5.37 -1.37
C SER A 66 -13.26 5.54 -2.08
N ARG A 67 -13.23 5.43 -3.42
CA ARG A 67 -12.00 5.66 -4.20
C ARG A 67 -11.50 7.09 -4.07
N GLU A 68 -12.41 8.07 -4.10
CA GLU A 68 -12.06 9.47 -3.90
C GLU A 68 -11.52 9.70 -2.48
N ARG A 69 -12.14 9.09 -1.46
CA ARG A 69 -11.70 9.17 -0.07
C ARG A 69 -10.29 8.62 0.11
N VAL A 70 -9.97 7.47 -0.51
CA VAL A 70 -8.61 6.91 -0.51
C VAL A 70 -7.64 7.91 -1.14
N SER A 71 -7.97 8.50 -2.29
CA SER A 71 -7.13 9.49 -2.95
C SER A 71 -6.86 10.71 -2.06
N GLN A 72 -7.88 11.23 -1.37
CA GLN A 72 -7.75 12.35 -0.42
C GLN A 72 -6.84 11.99 0.77
N ILE A 73 -6.96 10.78 1.32
CA ILE A 73 -6.10 10.29 2.40
C ILE A 73 -4.65 10.25 1.91
N LEU A 74 -4.39 9.62 0.75
CA LEU A 74 -3.04 9.51 0.21
C LEU A 74 -2.43 10.87 -0.12
N ALA A 75 -3.20 11.80 -0.69
CA ALA A 75 -2.75 13.16 -1.01
C ALA A 75 -2.33 13.94 0.24
N TYR A 76 -3.06 13.79 1.35
CA TYR A 76 -2.71 14.45 2.62
C TYR A 76 -1.32 14.03 3.13
N TYR A 77 -1.01 12.73 3.12
CA TYR A 77 0.30 12.23 3.54
C TYR A 77 1.39 12.56 2.53
N GLN A 78 1.07 12.49 1.23
CA GLN A 78 2.00 12.85 0.16
C GLN A 78 2.52 14.28 0.34
N ASN A 79 1.62 15.23 0.61
CA ASN A 79 1.98 16.64 0.78
C ASN A 79 2.90 16.91 1.98
N ARG A 80 2.97 15.98 2.94
CA ARG A 80 3.75 16.14 4.18
C ARG A 80 5.07 15.39 4.18
N TYR A 81 5.11 14.23 3.53
CA TYR A 81 6.22 13.28 3.65
C TYR A 81 6.92 12.97 2.32
N GLY A 82 6.34 13.38 1.18
CA GLY A 82 6.88 13.13 -0.15
C GLY A 82 5.97 12.28 -1.02
N ALA A 83 6.32 12.14 -2.29
CA ALA A 83 5.54 11.40 -3.27
C ALA A 83 5.36 9.92 -2.91
N TRP A 84 4.20 9.37 -3.26
CA TRP A 84 4.02 7.92 -3.34
C TRP A 84 4.64 7.40 -4.63
N GLU A 85 5.39 6.31 -4.51
CA GLU A 85 5.91 5.53 -5.62
C GLU A 85 5.04 4.28 -5.76
N GLU A 86 4.48 4.06 -6.94
CA GLU A 86 3.82 2.80 -7.25
C GLU A 86 4.87 1.70 -7.42
N GLU A 87 4.75 0.64 -6.63
CA GLU A 87 5.57 -0.54 -6.82
C GLU A 87 4.86 -1.44 -7.84
N THR A 88 5.23 -1.27 -9.11
CA THR A 88 4.88 -2.20 -10.17
C THR A 88 5.69 -3.48 -9.98
N ALA A 89 5.32 -4.29 -8.98
CA ALA A 89 5.83 -5.64 -8.89
C ALA A 89 5.21 -6.46 -10.03
N PRO A 90 6.01 -7.17 -10.86
CA PRO A 90 5.45 -8.16 -11.76
C PRO A 90 4.73 -9.21 -10.91
N VAL A 91 3.53 -9.60 -11.33
CA VAL A 91 2.84 -10.76 -10.77
C VAL A 91 3.74 -11.98 -11.01
N VAL A 92 4.59 -12.31 -10.03
CA VAL A 92 5.29 -13.59 -10.02
C VAL A 92 4.24 -14.63 -9.71
N GLN A 93 3.71 -15.23 -10.78
CA GLN A 93 2.97 -16.49 -10.69
C GLN A 93 3.92 -17.51 -10.03
N PRO A 94 3.47 -18.30 -9.04
CA PRO A 94 4.30 -19.37 -8.54
C PRO A 94 4.57 -20.33 -9.69
N ASN A 95 5.83 -20.41 -10.11
CA ASN A 95 6.31 -21.41 -11.04
C ASN A 95 5.92 -22.78 -10.48
N LEU A 96 5.04 -23.50 -11.18
CA LEU A 96 4.94 -24.94 -11.05
C LEU A 96 6.23 -25.52 -11.65
N GLU A 97 7.31 -25.52 -10.88
CA GLU A 97 8.48 -26.33 -11.19
C GLU A 97 8.07 -27.79 -11.07
N GLY A 98 8.23 -28.50 -12.19
CA GLY A 98 7.73 -29.85 -12.36
C GLY A 98 8.35 -30.87 -11.40
N LYS A 99 7.53 -31.88 -11.13
CA LYS A 99 7.92 -33.29 -11.22
C LYS A 99 6.78 -34.04 -11.90
#